data_AF-A0A5A9PI19-F1
#
_entry.id   AF-A0A5A9PI19-F1
#
_cell.length_a   1.000
_cell.length_b   1.000
_cell.length_c   1.000
_cell.angle_alpha   90.00
_cell.angle_beta   90.00
_cell.angle_gamma   90.00
#
_symmetry.space_group_name_H-M   'P 1'
#
loop_
_entity.id
_entity.type
_entity.pdbx_description
1 polymer ?
#
loop_
_entity_poly.entity_id
_entity_poly.type
_entity_poly.pdbx_seq_one_letter_code
_entity_poly.pdbx_strand_id
1 'polypeptide(L)'
;MKHCVNLWQLLSSLKSETMLCLKRDPYKHPLEDGHKRLLTSFFTKSSADVFLLEMHEFLLLILKNPKDEDTYNPKWGLKETLVAYMDRKKLDIPPEVEEFFPEEILLSECTKTWEYSVLLRQERNQR
;
A
#
# COMPACT_ATOMS: atom_id res chain seq x y z
N MET A 1 14.31 10.54 -17.44
CA MET A 1 13.24 9.51 -17.49
C MET A 1 12.61 9.24 -16.11
N LYS A 2 13.38 9.18 -15.01
CA LYS A 2 12.88 9.00 -13.61
C LYS A 2 11.71 9.92 -13.23
N HIS A 3 11.77 11.21 -13.60
CA HIS A 3 10.69 12.16 -13.32
C HIS A 3 9.35 11.81 -13.96
N CYS A 4 9.35 11.20 -15.16
CA CYS A 4 8.13 10.78 -15.83
C CYS A 4 7.47 9.60 -15.10
N VAL A 5 8.29 8.68 -14.59
CA VAL A 5 7.81 7.53 -13.80
C VAL A 5 7.21 7.99 -12.48
N ASN A 6 7.92 8.84 -11.73
CA ASN A 6 7.42 9.39 -10.47
C ASN A 6 6.12 10.18 -10.67
N LEU A 7 6.02 10.95 -11.76
CA LEU A 7 4.82 11.69 -12.09
C LEU A 7 3.65 10.75 -12.41
N TRP A 8 3.90 9.69 -13.20
CA TRP A 8 2.90 8.68 -13.48
C TRP A 8 2.42 7.99 -12.20
N GLN A 9 3.33 7.53 -11.33
CA GLN A 9 3.01 6.91 -10.04
C GLN A 9 2.11 7.81 -9.18
N LEU A 10 2.51 9.09 -9.04
CA LEU A 10 1.76 10.06 -8.25
C LEU A 10 0.36 10.31 -8.82
N LEU A 11 0.26 10.54 -10.13
CA LEU A 11 -1.02 10.81 -10.79
C LEU A 11 -1.94 9.58 -10.77
N SER A 12 -1.39 8.37 -10.92
CA SER A 12 -2.16 7.14 -10.81
C SER A 12 -2.67 6.90 -9.39
N SER A 13 -1.84 7.16 -8.37
CA SER A 13 -2.24 7.07 -6.97
C SER A 13 -3.37 8.05 -6.69
N LEU A 14 -3.18 9.34 -7.02
CA LEU A 14 -4.17 10.38 -6.81
C LEU A 14 -5.51 10.06 -7.47
N LYS A 15 -5.49 9.50 -8.69
CA LYS A 15 -6.71 9.05 -9.38
C LYS A 15 -7.42 7.93 -8.60
N SER A 16 -6.68 6.91 -8.16
CA SER A 16 -7.26 5.81 -7.36
C SER A 16 -7.81 6.30 -6.03
N GLU A 17 -7.09 7.18 -5.34
CA GLU A 17 -7.51 7.78 -4.07
C GLU A 17 -8.78 8.61 -4.24
N THR A 18 -8.84 9.46 -5.26
CA THR A 18 -10.04 10.26 -5.57
C THR A 18 -11.25 9.36 -5.83
N MET A 19 -11.04 8.27 -6.57
CA MET A 19 -12.08 7.29 -6.86
C MET A 19 -12.54 6.54 -5.60
N LEU A 20 -11.63 6.26 -4.66
CA LEU A 20 -11.96 5.66 -3.36
C LEU A 20 -12.90 6.57 -2.56
N CYS A 21 -12.58 7.87 -2.46
CA CYS A 21 -13.42 8.84 -1.76
C CYS A 21 -14.81 9.00 -2.41
N LEU A 22 -14.85 9.09 -3.75
CA LEU A 22 -16.10 9.29 -4.50
C LEU A 22 -17.04 8.09 -4.42
N LYS A 23 -16.51 6.87 -4.31
CA LYS A 23 -17.33 5.65 -4.25
C LYS A 23 -18.06 5.46 -2.93
N ARG A 24 -17.81 6.30 -1.90
CA ARG A 24 -18.49 6.30 -0.58
C ARG A 24 -18.56 4.96 0.15
N ASP A 25 -17.83 3.95 -0.30
CA ASP A 25 -17.87 2.61 0.28
C ASP A 25 -16.46 2.07 0.59
N PRO A 26 -15.70 2.78 1.45
CA PRO A 26 -14.34 2.42 1.82
C PRO A 26 -14.22 1.09 2.60
N TYR A 27 -15.35 0.43 2.91
CA TYR A 27 -15.42 -0.73 3.80
C TYR A 27 -16.06 -1.96 3.17
N LYS A 28 -16.24 -2.02 1.84
CA LYS A 28 -16.90 -3.19 1.19
C LYS A 28 -16.24 -4.54 1.53
N HIS A 29 -14.97 -4.55 1.93
CA HIS A 29 -14.31 -5.73 2.47
C HIS A 29 -13.46 -5.32 3.68
N PRO A 30 -13.98 -5.42 4.90
CA PRO A 30 -13.25 -5.01 6.09
C PRO A 30 -11.94 -5.80 6.20
N LEU A 31 -10.83 -5.09 6.42
CA LEU A 31 -9.66 -5.68 7.10
C LEU A 31 -10.09 -6.16 8.48
N GLU A 32 -9.41 -7.17 8.99
CA GLU A 32 -9.59 -7.57 10.38
C GLU A 32 -9.30 -6.39 11.33
N ASP A 33 -10.09 -6.23 12.39
CA ASP A 33 -9.96 -5.10 13.31
C ASP A 33 -8.61 -5.08 14.06
N GLY A 34 -7.92 -6.23 14.13
CA GLY A 34 -6.52 -6.31 14.56
C GLY A 34 -5.59 -5.59 13.59
N HIS A 35 -5.67 -5.91 12.30
CA HIS A 35 -4.85 -5.30 11.24
C HIS A 35 -5.08 -3.79 11.11
N LYS A 36 -6.34 -3.33 11.23
CA LYS A 36 -6.65 -1.89 11.24
C LYS A 36 -5.93 -1.12 12.35
N ARG A 37 -5.90 -1.69 13.57
CA ARG A 37 -5.22 -1.07 14.72
C ARG A 37 -3.71 -0.98 14.50
N LEU A 38 -3.10 -2.03 13.97
CA LEU A 38 -1.67 -2.06 13.66
C LEU A 38 -1.31 -1.04 12.58
N LEU A 39 -2.05 -1.01 11.48
CA LEU A 39 -1.88 -0.03 10.39
C LEU A 39 -2.09 1.40 10.88
N THR A 40 -3.08 1.63 11.74
CA THR A 40 -3.28 2.94 12.37
C THR A 40 -2.05 3.36 13.17
N SER A 41 -1.47 2.46 13.97
CA SER A 41 -0.24 2.76 14.72
C SER A 41 0.94 3.10 13.81
N PHE A 42 1.10 2.36 12.71
CA PHE A 42 2.17 2.57 11.73
C PHE A 42 2.08 3.94 11.05
N PHE A 43 0.93 4.26 10.45
CA PHE A 43 0.75 5.49 9.66
C PHE A 43 0.57 6.75 10.52
N THR A 44 0.26 6.61 11.80
CA THR A 44 0.28 7.75 12.74
C THR A 44 1.70 8.16 13.13
N LYS A 45 2.65 7.22 13.15
CA LYS A 45 4.05 7.44 13.56
C LYS A 45 5.00 7.75 12.41
N SER A 46 4.62 7.45 11.17
CA SER A 46 5.47 7.56 9.99
C SER A 46 4.86 8.41 8.88
N SER A 47 5.71 9.10 8.11
CA SER A 47 5.35 9.65 6.79
C SER A 47 5.68 8.63 5.70
N ALA A 48 5.04 7.46 5.75
CA ALA A 48 5.27 6.37 4.82
C ALA A 48 4.63 6.59 3.43
N ASP A 49 4.68 7.83 2.92
CA ASP A 49 4.09 8.22 1.63
C ASP A 49 4.77 7.52 0.46
N VAL A 50 6.10 7.35 0.53
CA VAL A 50 6.85 6.59 -0.48
C VAL A 50 6.42 5.14 -0.47
N PHE A 51 6.28 4.51 0.69
CA PHE A 51 5.83 3.13 0.81
C PHE A 51 4.40 2.94 0.27
N LEU A 52 3.50 3.90 0.51
CA LEU A 52 2.15 3.87 -0.06
C LEU A 52 2.13 3.98 -1.58
N LEU A 53 3.02 4.77 -2.16
CA LEU A 53 3.17 4.87 -3.61
C LEU A 53 3.73 3.59 -4.21
N GLU A 54 4.71 2.96 -3.57
CA GLU A 54 5.29 1.69 -4.02
C GLU A 54 4.27 0.54 -3.92
N MET A 55 3.48 0.52 -2.84
CA MET A 55 2.36 -0.41 -2.69
C MET A 55 1.29 -0.21 -3.78
N HIS A 56 0.96 1.04 -4.12
CA HIS A 56 0.02 1.34 -5.20
C HIS A 56 0.53 0.86 -6.56
N GLU A 57 1.79 1.14 -6.86
CA GLU A 57 2.43 0.67 -8.10
C GLU A 57 2.42 -0.85 -8.17
N PHE A 58 2.79 -1.52 -7.08
CA PHE A 58 2.80 -2.98 -6.99
C PHE A 58 1.40 -3.56 -7.29
N LEU A 59 0.34 -2.97 -6.72
CA LEU A 59 -1.05 -3.36 -7.02
C LEU A 59 -1.41 -3.22 -8.50
N LEU A 60 -0.96 -2.15 -9.15
CA LEU A 60 -1.32 -1.85 -10.53
C LEU A 60 -0.50 -2.62 -11.57
N LEU A 61 0.79 -2.79 -11.34
CA LEU A 61 1.71 -3.35 -12.32
C LEU A 61 1.92 -4.85 -12.14
N ILE A 62 1.78 -5.36 -10.91
CA ILE A 62 2.08 -6.74 -10.58
C ILE A 62 0.79 -7.51 -10.29
N LEU A 63 0.06 -7.13 -9.25
CA LEU A 63 -1.11 -7.91 -8.82
C LEU A 63 -2.32 -7.85 -9.76
N LYS A 64 -2.36 -6.89 -10.70
CA LYS A 64 -3.45 -6.75 -11.67
C LYS A 64 -3.33 -7.65 -12.90
N ASN A 65 -2.20 -8.33 -13.07
CA ASN A 65 -1.93 -9.13 -14.23
C ASN A 65 -2.28 -10.61 -13.95
N PRO A 66 -3.23 -11.22 -14.69
CA PRO A 66 -3.67 -12.59 -14.42
C PRO A 66 -2.57 -13.65 -14.60
N LYS A 67 -1.44 -13.33 -15.23
CA LYS A 67 -0.25 -14.21 -15.29
C LYS A 67 0.56 -14.25 -14.00
N ASP A 68 0.33 -13.30 -13.10
CA ASP A 68 1.13 -13.14 -11.87
C ASP A 68 0.55 -13.93 -10.69
N GLU A 69 -0.62 -14.56 -10.82
CA GLU A 69 -1.16 -15.51 -9.82
C GLU A 69 -0.26 -16.74 -9.63
N ASP A 70 0.47 -17.16 -10.68
CA ASP A 70 1.46 -18.23 -10.59
C ASP A 70 2.80 -17.75 -9.97
N THR A 71 3.05 -16.43 -9.95
CA THR A 71 4.31 -15.83 -9.49
C THR A 71 4.23 -15.36 -8.03
N TYR A 72 3.08 -14.86 -7.59
CA TYR A 72 2.88 -14.31 -6.26
C TYR A 72 1.86 -15.12 -5.47
N ASN A 73 2.31 -15.72 -4.36
CA ASN A 73 1.42 -16.47 -3.49
C ASN A 73 0.59 -15.51 -2.60
N PRO A 74 -0.75 -15.58 -2.62
CA PRO A 74 -1.60 -14.73 -1.78
C PRO A 74 -1.39 -14.90 -0.27
N LYS A 75 -0.74 -15.99 0.16
CA LYS A 75 -0.40 -16.29 1.56
C LYS A 75 0.97 -15.75 2.01
N TRP A 76 1.71 -15.08 1.14
CA TRP A 76 2.98 -14.44 1.56
C TRP A 76 2.72 -13.22 2.42
N GLY A 77 3.70 -12.88 3.26
CA GLY A 77 3.70 -11.65 4.03
C GLY A 77 3.78 -10.43 3.12
N LEU A 78 2.90 -9.46 3.35
CA LEU A 78 2.84 -8.24 2.55
C LEU A 78 4.10 -7.38 2.75
N LYS A 79 4.59 -7.27 3.99
CA LYS A 79 5.82 -6.56 4.35
C LYS A 79 7.01 -7.06 3.53
N GLU A 80 7.32 -8.35 3.68
CA GLU A 80 8.47 -8.99 3.02
C GLU A 80 8.40 -8.89 1.50
N THR A 81 7.19 -9.07 0.93
CA THR A 81 6.99 -8.98 -0.52
C THR A 81 7.27 -7.58 -1.05
N LEU A 82 6.76 -6.54 -0.37
CA LEU A 82 6.97 -5.15 -0.77
C LEU A 82 8.41 -4.68 -0.53
N VAL A 83 9.03 -5.09 0.57
CA VAL A 83 10.45 -4.85 0.86
C VAL A 83 11.34 -5.43 -0.25
N ALA A 84 11.14 -6.71 -0.60
CA ALA A 84 11.88 -7.35 -1.68
C ALA A 84 11.62 -6.69 -3.05
N TYR A 85 10.40 -6.19 -3.27
CA TYR A 85 10.06 -5.44 -4.48
C TYR A 85 10.80 -4.10 -4.56
N MET A 86 10.85 -3.33 -3.47
CA MET A 86 11.57 -2.07 -3.37
C MET A 86 13.09 -2.27 -3.50
N ASP A 87 13.64 -3.33 -2.91
CA ASP A 87 15.05 -3.71 -3.04
C ASP A 87 15.44 -3.98 -4.50
N ARG A 88 14.60 -4.72 -5.23
CA ARG A 88 14.82 -4.96 -6.68
C ARG A 88 14.81 -3.65 -7.47
N LYS A 89 14.04 -2.65 -7.04
CA LYS A 89 14.02 -1.29 -7.61
C LYS A 89 15.18 -0.41 -7.12
N LYS A 90 16.02 -0.88 -6.20
CA LYS A 90 17.10 -0.13 -5.55
C LYS A 90 16.60 1.15 -4.87
N LEU A 91 15.47 1.03 -4.17
CA LEU A 91 14.92 2.10 -3.35
C LEU A 91 15.33 1.88 -1.90
N ASP A 92 15.59 2.98 -1.19
CA ASP A 92 15.81 2.93 0.25
C ASP A 92 14.50 2.56 0.94
N ILE A 93 14.55 1.52 1.78
CA ILE A 93 13.41 1.10 2.59
C ILE A 93 13.33 2.04 3.80
N PRO A 94 12.19 2.72 4.02
CA PRO A 94 12.03 3.56 5.21
C PRO A 94 12.18 2.71 6.49
N PRO A 95 13.01 3.11 7.47
CA PRO A 95 13.19 2.35 8.72
C PRO A 95 11.87 2.08 9.44
N GLU A 96 10.91 2.98 9.29
CA GLU A 96 9.59 2.84 9.89
C GLU A 96 8.86 1.61 9.37
N VAL A 97 9.04 1.26 8.09
CA VAL A 97 8.45 0.03 7.51
C VAL A 97 8.98 -1.19 8.22
N GLU A 98 10.28 -1.22 8.53
CA GLU A 98 10.88 -2.35 9.23
C GLU A 98 10.40 -2.43 10.68
N GLU A 99 10.36 -1.29 11.38
CA GLU A 99 10.06 -1.22 12.82
C GLU A 99 8.56 -1.35 13.15
N PHE A 100 7.70 -0.84 12.27
CA PHE A 100 6.29 -0.60 12.63
C PHE A 100 5.28 -1.22 11.66
N PHE A 101 5.67 -1.66 10.45
CA PHE A 101 4.72 -2.27 9.53
C PHE A 101 4.39 -3.69 9.99
N PRO A 102 3.10 -4.08 10.07
CA PRO A 102 2.69 -5.38 10.58
C PRO A 102 3.15 -6.54 9.68
N GLU A 103 3.66 -7.60 10.30
CA GLU A 103 4.14 -8.80 9.61
C GLU A 103 3.00 -9.77 9.30
N GLU A 104 1.89 -9.66 10.02
CA GLU A 104 0.75 -10.57 9.96
C GLU A 104 -0.12 -10.35 8.72
N ILE A 105 -0.01 -9.19 8.06
CA ILE A 105 -0.83 -8.86 6.90
C ILE A 105 -0.35 -9.66 5.69
N LEU A 106 -1.29 -10.36 5.05
CA LEU A 106 -1.00 -11.18 3.88
C LEU A 106 -1.08 -10.37 2.58
N LEU A 107 -0.42 -10.89 1.55
CA LEU A 107 -0.43 -10.30 0.21
C LEU A 107 -1.85 -10.23 -0.39
N SER A 108 -2.70 -11.22 -0.09
CA SER A 108 -4.13 -11.19 -0.45
C SER A 108 -4.89 -9.98 0.12
N GLU A 109 -4.39 -9.37 1.19
CA GLU A 109 -4.97 -8.18 1.82
C GLU A 109 -4.33 -6.87 1.31
N CYS A 110 -3.42 -6.92 0.33
CA CYS A 110 -2.69 -5.75 -0.16
C CYS A 110 -3.62 -4.62 -0.61
N THR A 111 -4.64 -4.93 -1.41
CA THR A 111 -5.61 -3.92 -1.88
C THR A 111 -6.32 -3.24 -0.72
N LYS A 112 -6.82 -4.02 0.24
CA LYS A 112 -7.54 -3.49 1.41
C LYS A 112 -6.61 -2.65 2.28
N THR A 113 -5.39 -3.12 2.47
CA THR A 113 -4.36 -2.44 3.28
C THR A 113 -4.03 -1.09 2.67
N TRP A 114 -3.84 -1.03 1.35
CA TRP A 114 -3.63 0.24 0.66
C TRP A 114 -4.82 1.19 0.80
N GLU A 115 -6.04 0.72 0.55
CA GLU A 115 -7.27 1.52 0.67
C GLU A 115 -7.42 2.10 2.09
N TYR A 116 -7.27 1.27 3.12
CA TYR A 116 -7.38 1.70 4.51
C TYR A 116 -6.33 2.76 4.88
N SER A 117 -5.10 2.56 4.42
CA SER A 117 -3.99 3.44 4.73
C SER A 117 -4.13 4.82 4.07
N VAL A 118 -4.64 4.86 2.84
CA VAL A 118 -5.00 6.10 2.14
C VAL A 118 -6.04 6.88 2.93
N LEU A 119 -7.09 6.22 3.40
CA LEU A 119 -8.17 6.88 4.15
C LEU A 119 -7.65 7.45 5.46
N LEU A 120 -6.83 6.69 6.19
CA LEU A 120 -6.21 7.15 7.43
C LEU A 120 -5.35 8.40 7.18
N ARG A 121 -4.55 8.41 6.11
CA ARG A 121 -3.74 9.58 5.72
C ARG A 121 -4.62 10.78 5.38
N GLN A 122 -5.72 10.58 4.64
CA GLN A 122 -6.64 11.64 4.27
C GLN A 122 -7.35 12.23 5.50
N GLU A 123 -7.82 11.40 6.43
CA GLU A 123 -8.42 11.84 7.69
C GLU A 123 -7.44 12.68 8.51
N ARG A 124 -6.15 12.31 8.53
CA ARG A 124 -5.11 13.11 9.18
C ARG A 124 -4.90 14.47 8.52
N ASN A 125 -4.87 14.51 7.18
CA ASN A 125 -4.61 15.75 6.43
C ASN A 125 -5.81 16.73 6.42
N GLN A 126 -7.00 16.28 6.82
CA GLN A 126 -8.20 17.10 6.96
C GLN A 126 -8.39 17.70 8.37
N ARG A 127 -7.59 17.27 9.36
CA ARG A 127 -7.60 17.78 10.74
C ARG A 127 -6.51 18.83 10.93
#